data_AF-A0A484NIR8-F1
#
_entry.id   AF-A0A484NIR8-F1
#
_cell.length_a   1.000
_cell.length_b   1.000
_cell.length_c   1.000
_cell.angle_alpha   90.00
_cell.angle_beta   90.00
_cell.angle_gamma   90.00
#
_symmetry.space_group_name_H-M   'P 1'
#
loop_
_entity.id
_entity.type
_entity.pdbx_description
1 polymer ?
#
loop_
_entity_poly.entity_id
_entity_poly.type
_entity_poly.pdbx_seq_one_letter_code
_entity_poly.pdbx_strand_id
1 'polypeptide(L)'
;MPCPKNVVLWDRLRDWLGKAKGLCSPEDRKEFKLDDCEKEIAMLEEELSRNSSMIGFCHNDLQYGNMMFDERTRSITIIDYEYSSYNPIAYDFANHFCEMAADYHTETPHVLDYSKYPGPEERHRFIHSYLSSTGHQVSNSEVKQLADDAERYTLPNHLFWGLWGIISGYVNSIEFDYKEYAAQRFNQYWLRKSDLISS
;
A
#
# COMPACT_ATOMS: atom_id res chain seq x y z
N MET A 1 25.45 2.85 -16.99
CA MET A 1 24.63 1.64 -16.80
C MET A 1 23.33 2.08 -16.16
N PRO A 2 22.14 1.62 -16.60
CA PRO A 2 20.92 1.90 -15.85
C PRO A 2 21.05 1.31 -14.44
N CYS A 3 20.61 2.05 -13.43
CA CYS A 3 20.59 1.62 -12.04
C CYS A 3 19.81 0.30 -11.92
N PRO A 4 20.22 -0.66 -11.06
CA PRO A 4 19.45 -1.87 -10.80
C PRO A 4 18.02 -1.52 -10.37
N LYS A 5 17.02 -2.15 -10.99
CA LYS A 5 15.60 -2.02 -10.61
C LYS A 5 15.29 -2.91 -9.41
N ASN A 6 15.99 -2.71 -8.31
CA ASN A 6 15.80 -3.52 -7.10
C ASN A 6 14.51 -3.10 -6.39
N VAL A 7 13.73 -4.08 -5.94
CA VAL A 7 12.53 -3.86 -5.13
C VAL A 7 12.95 -3.37 -3.74
N VAL A 8 12.41 -2.24 -3.30
CA VAL A 8 12.78 -1.60 -2.02
C VAL A 8 11.74 -1.88 -0.92
N LEU A 9 10.53 -2.29 -1.29
CA LEU A 9 9.41 -2.52 -0.37
C LEU A 9 9.78 -3.42 0.82
N TRP A 10 10.40 -4.57 0.56
CA TRP A 10 10.65 -5.59 1.58
C TRP A 10 11.70 -5.16 2.61
N ASP A 11 12.80 -4.57 2.16
CA ASP A 11 13.83 -4.01 3.04
C ASP A 11 13.23 -2.90 3.91
N ARG A 12 12.40 -2.03 3.32
CA ARG A 12 11.75 -0.95 4.07
C ARG A 12 10.77 -1.46 5.13
N LEU A 13 10.00 -2.50 4.82
CA LEU A 13 9.12 -3.15 5.80
C LEU A 13 9.90 -3.68 7.00
N ARG A 14 11.05 -4.34 6.77
CA ARG A 14 11.90 -4.87 7.85
C ARG A 14 12.55 -3.75 8.67
N ASP A 15 13.04 -2.71 8.01
CA ASP A 15 13.60 -1.54 8.69
C ASP A 15 12.56 -0.87 9.59
N TRP A 16 11.33 -0.71 9.09
CA TRP A 16 10.23 -0.12 9.84
C TRP A 16 9.75 -1.03 10.96
N LEU A 17 9.72 -2.35 10.76
CA LEU A 17 9.44 -3.30 11.83
C LEU A 17 10.48 -3.20 12.95
N GLY A 18 11.77 -3.09 12.60
CA GLY A 18 12.85 -2.87 13.56
C GLY A 18 12.66 -1.57 14.35
N LYS A 19 12.34 -0.47 13.67
CA LYS A 19 12.05 0.83 14.30
C LYS A 19 10.84 0.77 15.21
N ALA A 20 9.72 0.19 14.75
CA ALA A 20 8.51 0.02 15.55
C ALA A 20 8.80 -0.78 16.81
N LYS A 21 9.48 -1.94 16.70
CA LYS A 21 9.89 -2.75 17.86
C LYS A 21 10.81 -2.01 18.84
N GLY A 22 11.62 -1.08 18.36
CA GLY A 22 12.51 -0.26 19.19
C GLY A 22 11.81 0.89 19.91
N LEU A 23 10.68 1.38 19.37
CA LEU A 23 9.91 2.50 19.93
C LEU A 23 8.74 2.04 20.81
N CYS A 24 8.09 0.93 20.47
CA CYS A 24 6.85 0.49 21.11
C CYS A 24 7.03 0.10 22.58
N SER A 25 5.98 0.40 23.36
CA SER A 25 5.76 -0.23 24.66
C SER A 25 5.55 -1.76 24.50
N PRO A 26 5.79 -2.55 25.57
CA PRO A 26 5.46 -3.97 25.59
C PRO A 26 3.99 -4.26 25.27
N GLU A 27 3.08 -3.39 25.71
CA GLU A 27 1.64 -3.49 25.47
C GLU A 27 1.31 -3.36 23.98
N ASP A 28 1.78 -2.29 23.32
CA ASP A 28 1.55 -2.05 21.90
C ASP A 28 2.19 -3.15 21.04
N ARG A 29 3.40 -3.61 21.42
CA ARG A 29 4.09 -4.69 20.70
C ARG A 29 3.25 -5.97 20.66
N LYS A 30 2.55 -6.28 21.75
CA LYS A 30 1.65 -7.43 21.85
C LYS A 30 0.34 -7.18 21.11
N GLU A 31 -0.24 -5.99 21.25
CA GLU A 31 -1.49 -5.59 20.59
C GLU A 31 -1.39 -5.69 19.07
N PHE A 32 -0.33 -5.11 18.49
CA PHE A 32 -0.08 -5.13 17.05
C PHE A 32 0.59 -6.41 16.53
N LYS A 33 0.86 -7.39 17.40
CA LYS A 33 1.54 -8.65 17.05
C LYS A 33 2.84 -8.45 16.27
N LEU A 34 3.66 -7.47 16.67
CA LEU A 34 4.89 -7.13 15.94
C LEU A 34 5.90 -8.28 15.91
N ASP A 35 5.85 -9.20 16.88
CA ASP A 35 6.73 -10.35 16.93
C ASP A 35 6.43 -11.38 15.82
N ASP A 36 5.19 -11.42 15.32
CA ASP A 36 4.82 -12.27 14.20
C ASP A 36 5.09 -11.61 12.84
N CYS A 37 5.15 -10.28 12.78
CA CYS A 37 5.28 -9.52 11.52
C CYS A 37 6.50 -9.90 10.67
N GLU A 38 7.63 -10.30 11.25
CA GLU A 38 8.79 -10.71 10.45
C GLU A 38 8.49 -11.97 9.63
N LYS A 39 7.79 -12.93 10.24
CA LYS A 39 7.37 -14.16 9.56
C LYS A 39 6.37 -13.84 8.45
N GLU A 40 5.47 -12.89 8.72
CA GLU A 40 4.49 -12.43 7.74
C GLU A 40 5.16 -11.73 6.55
N ILE A 41 6.11 -10.82 6.79
CA ILE A 41 6.87 -10.15 5.74
C ILE A 41 7.63 -11.18 4.89
N ALA A 42 8.31 -12.14 5.52
CA ALA A 42 9.05 -13.18 4.81
C ALA A 42 8.14 -14.05 3.93
N MET A 43 6.97 -14.45 4.44
CA MET A 43 5.98 -15.23 3.67
C MET A 43 5.43 -14.42 2.50
N LEU A 44 5.07 -13.15 2.71
CA LEU A 44 4.58 -12.27 1.65
C LEU A 44 5.64 -12.05 0.57
N GLU A 45 6.89 -11.81 0.97
CA GLU A 45 7.98 -11.63 0.02
C GLU A 45 8.19 -12.88 -0.82
N GLU A 46 8.22 -14.06 -0.19
CA GLU A 46 8.36 -15.32 -0.91
C GLU A 46 7.21 -15.53 -1.90
N GLU A 47 5.98 -15.31 -1.45
CA GLU A 47 4.76 -15.59 -2.23
C GLU A 47 4.52 -14.58 -3.37
N LEU A 48 4.88 -13.32 -3.16
CA LEU A 48 4.66 -12.24 -4.13
C LEU A 48 5.85 -12.02 -5.07
N SER A 49 7.06 -12.48 -4.70
CA SER A 49 8.24 -12.43 -5.56
C SER A 49 8.37 -13.64 -6.50
N ARG A 50 7.64 -14.73 -6.24
CA ARG A 50 7.59 -15.92 -7.13
C ARG A 50 7.03 -15.61 -8.52
N ASN A 51 6.08 -14.69 -8.61
CA ASN A 51 5.51 -14.26 -9.88
C ASN A 51 6.34 -13.08 -10.41
N SER A 52 6.76 -13.16 -11.67
CA SER A 52 7.48 -12.07 -12.36
C SER A 52 6.58 -10.84 -12.45
N SER A 53 6.62 -10.00 -11.41
CA SER A 53 5.87 -8.75 -11.36
C SER A 53 6.55 -7.69 -12.23
N MET A 54 5.74 -6.88 -12.91
CA MET A 54 6.25 -5.75 -13.66
C MET A 54 6.83 -4.72 -12.68
N ILE A 55 8.16 -4.54 -12.68
CA ILE A 55 8.84 -3.57 -11.83
C ILE A 55 8.90 -2.20 -12.53
N GLY A 56 8.34 -1.20 -11.88
CA GLY A 56 8.32 0.19 -12.33
C GLY A 56 8.91 1.13 -11.28
N PHE A 57 9.07 2.41 -11.67
CA PHE A 57 9.28 3.47 -10.68
C PHE A 57 7.92 3.85 -10.11
N CYS A 58 7.69 3.51 -8.85
CA CYS A 58 6.42 3.68 -8.15
C CYS A 58 6.48 4.92 -7.28
N HIS A 59 5.33 5.58 -7.13
CA HIS A 59 5.19 6.68 -6.19
C HIS A 59 5.25 6.18 -4.74
N ASN A 60 4.58 5.03 -4.50
CA ASN A 60 4.38 4.34 -3.21
C ASN A 60 3.46 5.06 -2.22
N ASP A 61 2.95 6.26 -2.57
CA ASP A 61 2.05 7.05 -1.73
C ASP A 61 1.02 7.82 -2.56
N LEU A 62 0.26 7.12 -3.41
CA LEU A 62 -0.78 7.69 -4.28
C LEU A 62 -2.10 7.97 -3.53
N GLN A 63 -2.02 8.71 -2.42
CA GLN A 63 -3.17 9.29 -1.73
C GLN A 63 -3.63 10.58 -2.42
N TYR A 64 -4.91 10.97 -2.24
CA TYR A 64 -5.52 12.04 -3.05
C TYR A 64 -4.90 13.43 -2.83
N GLY A 65 -4.27 13.69 -1.68
CA GLY A 65 -3.51 14.90 -1.39
C GLY A 65 -2.24 15.04 -2.22
N ASN A 66 -1.71 13.94 -2.76
CA ASN A 66 -0.56 13.93 -3.66
C ASN A 66 -0.97 14.03 -5.15
N MET A 67 -2.25 14.31 -5.43
CA MET A 67 -2.81 14.44 -6.78
C MET A 67 -3.44 15.82 -6.97
N MET A 68 -2.74 16.70 -7.70
CA MET A 68 -3.22 18.05 -7.99
C MET A 68 -4.02 18.06 -9.29
N PHE A 69 -5.28 18.49 -9.24
CA PHE A 69 -6.13 18.65 -10.43
C PHE A 69 -6.16 20.11 -10.90
N ASP A 70 -5.72 20.35 -12.14
CA ASP A 70 -5.92 21.64 -12.82
C ASP A 70 -7.26 21.59 -13.57
N GLU A 71 -8.27 22.32 -13.07
CA GLU A 71 -9.61 22.37 -13.66
C GLU A 71 -9.63 22.95 -15.08
N ARG A 72 -8.72 23.87 -15.40
CA ARG A 72 -8.67 24.55 -16.70
C ARG A 72 -8.12 23.64 -17.78
N THR A 73 -7.05 22.89 -17.48
CA THR A 73 -6.42 21.97 -18.44
C THR A 73 -6.99 20.55 -18.34
N ARG A 74 -7.78 20.26 -17.30
CA ARG A 74 -8.26 18.92 -16.92
C ARG A 74 -7.12 17.91 -16.77
N SER A 75 -5.97 18.38 -16.27
CA SER A 75 -4.78 17.53 -16.07
C SER A 75 -4.56 17.24 -14.59
N ILE A 76 -4.06 16.04 -14.30
CA ILE A 76 -3.62 15.64 -12.97
C ILE A 76 -2.09 15.72 -12.93
N THR A 77 -1.55 16.36 -11.89
CA THR A 77 -0.11 16.36 -11.57
C THR A 77 0.09 15.61 -10.26
N ILE A 78 0.94 14.59 -10.29
CA ILE A 78 1.34 13.84 -9.10
C ILE A 78 2.54 14.55 -8.47
N ILE A 79 2.53 14.71 -7.15
CA ILE A 79 3.56 15.42 -6.38
C ILE A 79 3.97 14.58 -5.16
N ASP A 80 5.04 15.02 -4.48
CA ASP A 80 5.51 14.43 -3.22
C ASP A 80 6.04 12.99 -3.31
N TYR A 81 7.14 12.83 -4.04
CA TYR A 81 7.80 11.54 -4.31
C TYR A 81 8.68 11.03 -3.15
N GLU A 82 8.37 11.35 -1.88
CA GLU A 82 9.24 11.05 -0.74
C GLU A 82 9.45 9.54 -0.49
N TYR A 83 8.41 8.73 -0.79
CA TYR A 83 8.48 7.27 -0.67
C TYR A 83 8.89 6.57 -1.97
N SER A 84 9.10 7.32 -3.05
CA SER A 84 9.21 6.73 -4.39
C SER A 84 10.46 5.88 -4.57
N SER A 85 10.29 4.73 -5.24
CA SER A 85 11.36 3.77 -5.48
C SER A 85 10.98 2.82 -6.62
N TYR A 86 11.93 1.97 -7.02
CA TYR A 86 11.57 0.82 -7.85
C TYR A 86 10.83 -0.20 -6.99
N ASN A 87 9.64 -0.61 -7.45
CA ASN A 87 8.78 -1.60 -6.82
C ASN A 87 7.88 -2.27 -7.88
N PRO A 88 7.19 -3.37 -7.53
CA PRO A 88 6.11 -3.91 -8.35
C PRO A 88 5.04 -2.84 -8.61
N ILE A 89 4.66 -2.60 -9.86
CA ILE A 89 3.60 -1.61 -10.16
C ILE A 89 2.26 -1.96 -9.49
N ALA A 90 2.03 -3.27 -9.25
CA ALA A 90 0.89 -3.78 -8.52
C ALA A 90 0.81 -3.22 -7.09
N TYR A 91 1.95 -2.93 -6.45
CA TYR A 91 1.98 -2.31 -5.14
C TYR A 91 1.48 -0.85 -5.15
N ASP A 92 1.82 -0.09 -6.20
CA ASP A 92 1.35 1.30 -6.33
C ASP A 92 -0.17 1.35 -6.58
N PHE A 93 -0.71 0.41 -7.36
CA PHE A 93 -2.16 0.22 -7.51
C PHE A 93 -2.82 -0.19 -6.19
N ALA A 94 -2.24 -1.17 -5.49
CA ALA A 94 -2.73 -1.60 -4.19
C ALA A 94 -2.82 -0.42 -3.21
N ASN A 95 -1.76 0.39 -3.15
CA ASN A 95 -1.74 1.60 -2.34
C ASN A 95 -2.86 2.56 -2.73
N HIS A 96 -2.95 2.92 -4.00
CA HIS A 96 -3.96 3.86 -4.49
C HIS A 96 -5.39 3.39 -4.17
N PHE A 97 -5.69 2.09 -4.34
CA PHE A 97 -6.99 1.52 -4.03
C PHE A 97 -7.28 1.48 -2.53
N CYS A 98 -6.28 1.18 -1.69
CA CYS A 98 -6.43 1.25 -0.23
C CYS A 98 -6.74 2.68 0.23
N GLU A 99 -6.14 3.69 -0.39
CA GLU A 99 -6.37 5.11 -0.04
C GLU A 99 -7.77 5.61 -0.41
N MET A 100 -8.52 4.89 -1.26
CA MET A 100 -9.95 5.20 -1.50
C MET A 100 -10.84 4.94 -0.27
N ALA A 101 -10.34 4.19 0.73
CA ALA A 101 -11.01 4.01 2.01
C ALA A 101 -10.76 5.17 2.99
N ALA A 102 -9.80 6.05 2.72
CA ALA A 102 -9.44 7.15 3.61
C ALA A 102 -10.17 8.44 3.27
N ASP A 103 -10.58 9.19 4.32
CA ASP A 103 -11.07 10.56 4.20
C ASP A 103 -10.47 11.43 5.31
N TYR A 104 -9.31 12.02 4.99
CA TYR A 104 -8.50 12.87 5.86
C TYR A 104 -9.12 14.26 6.11
N HIS A 105 -10.29 14.57 5.53
CA HIS A 105 -11.00 15.84 5.76
C HIS A 105 -12.19 15.71 6.73
N THR A 106 -12.36 14.55 7.36
CA THR A 106 -13.39 14.31 8.37
C THR A 106 -12.94 14.74 9.77
N GLU A 107 -13.86 14.75 10.74
CA GLU A 107 -13.54 14.97 12.16
C GLU A 107 -12.68 13.83 12.74
N THR A 108 -12.67 12.66 12.09
CA THR A 108 -11.89 11.49 12.48
C THR A 108 -11.03 11.01 11.30
N PRO A 109 -10.01 11.80 10.89
CA PRO A 109 -9.24 11.57 9.66
C PRO A 109 -8.43 10.26 9.66
N HIS A 110 -8.29 9.63 10.82
CA HIS A 110 -7.63 8.34 11.02
C HIS A 110 -8.56 7.13 10.77
N VAL A 111 -9.88 7.34 10.68
CA VAL A 111 -10.86 6.27 10.47
C VAL A 111 -10.98 5.94 8.99
N LEU A 112 -10.88 4.66 8.66
CA LEU A 112 -10.90 4.12 7.31
C LEU A 112 -12.23 3.43 7.03
N ASP A 113 -12.89 3.84 5.95
CA ASP A 113 -14.14 3.25 5.48
C ASP A 113 -13.88 2.26 4.34
N TYR A 114 -13.60 1.00 4.70
CA TYR A 114 -13.37 -0.06 3.73
C TYR A 114 -14.60 -0.41 2.87
N SER A 115 -15.80 0.12 3.17
CA SER A 115 -16.95 -0.01 2.26
C SER A 115 -16.76 0.79 0.97
N LYS A 116 -15.87 1.78 0.97
CA LYS A 116 -15.49 2.59 -0.21
C LYS A 116 -14.37 1.96 -1.05
N TYR A 117 -13.77 0.87 -0.60
CA TYR A 117 -12.72 0.19 -1.37
C TYR A 117 -13.24 -0.22 -2.76
N PRO A 118 -12.50 0.04 -3.85
CA PRO A 118 -13.03 -0.12 -5.20
C PRO A 118 -13.36 -1.59 -5.51
N GLY A 119 -14.56 -1.79 -6.04
CA GLY A 119 -15.01 -3.10 -6.54
C GLY A 119 -14.17 -3.57 -7.74
N PRO A 120 -14.30 -4.85 -8.14
CA PRO A 120 -13.50 -5.42 -9.23
C PRO A 120 -13.63 -4.64 -10.55
N GLU A 121 -14.83 -4.16 -10.90
CA GLU A 121 -15.05 -3.40 -12.13
C GLU A 121 -14.25 -2.09 -12.17
N GLU A 122 -14.19 -1.37 -11.04
CA GLU A 122 -13.42 -0.13 -10.91
C GLU A 122 -11.93 -0.39 -11.07
N ARG A 123 -11.41 -1.40 -10.35
CA ARG A 123 -10.00 -1.78 -10.39
C ARG A 123 -9.56 -2.21 -11.79
N HIS A 124 -10.36 -3.03 -12.47
CA HIS A 124 -10.10 -3.41 -13.86
C HIS A 124 -10.12 -2.21 -14.80
N ARG A 125 -11.07 -1.28 -14.65
CA ARG A 125 -11.16 -0.08 -15.49
C ARG A 125 -9.95 0.83 -15.31
N PHE A 126 -9.50 1.04 -14.08
CA PHE A 126 -8.31 1.84 -13.78
C PHE A 126 -7.05 1.21 -14.39
N ILE A 127 -6.85 -0.09 -14.15
CA ILE A 127 -5.70 -0.84 -14.67
C ILE A 127 -5.70 -0.90 -16.20
N HIS A 128 -6.85 -1.14 -16.83
CA HIS A 128 -6.98 -1.10 -18.28
C HIS A 128 -6.56 0.26 -18.84
N SER A 129 -6.99 1.36 -18.20
CA SER A 129 -6.62 2.72 -18.62
C SER A 129 -5.12 2.97 -18.51
N TYR A 130 -4.48 2.46 -17.45
CA TYR A 130 -3.03 2.52 -17.30
C TYR A 130 -2.29 1.72 -18.38
N LEU A 131 -2.64 0.45 -18.57
CA LEU A 131 -1.94 -0.43 -19.52
C LEU A 131 -2.10 0.05 -20.97
N SER A 132 -3.26 0.61 -21.32
CA SER A 132 -3.53 1.13 -22.67
C SER A 132 -2.94 2.53 -22.92
N SER A 133 -2.46 3.23 -21.89
CA SER A 133 -1.94 4.61 -22.00
C SER A 133 -0.75 4.76 -22.96
N THR A 134 0.00 3.69 -23.18
CA THR A 134 1.16 3.66 -24.08
C THR A 134 0.81 3.24 -25.52
N GLY A 135 -0.48 3.08 -25.84
CA GLY A 135 -0.96 2.70 -27.17
C GLY A 135 -0.91 1.20 -27.46
N HIS A 136 -0.59 0.36 -26.46
CA HIS A 136 -0.61 -1.09 -26.60
C HIS A 136 -2.04 -1.63 -26.51
N GLN A 137 -2.33 -2.66 -27.31
CA GLN A 137 -3.56 -3.45 -27.15
C GLN A 137 -3.42 -4.32 -25.91
N VAL A 138 -4.29 -4.11 -24.93
CA VAL A 138 -4.25 -4.81 -23.64
C VAL A 138 -5.30 -5.91 -23.65
N SER A 139 -4.90 -7.14 -23.32
CA SER A 139 -5.84 -8.24 -23.17
C SER A 139 -6.56 -8.18 -21.82
N ASN A 140 -7.80 -8.70 -21.77
CA ASN A 140 -8.53 -8.85 -20.51
C ASN A 140 -7.77 -9.72 -19.49
N SER A 141 -6.97 -10.67 -19.95
CA SER A 141 -6.10 -11.49 -19.09
C SER A 141 -5.00 -10.69 -18.40
N GLU A 142 -4.37 -9.74 -19.10
CA GLU A 142 -3.33 -8.87 -18.51
C GLU A 142 -3.93 -7.95 -17.45
N VAL A 143 -5.09 -7.35 -17.75
CA VAL A 143 -5.83 -6.50 -16.80
C VAL A 143 -6.21 -7.30 -15.56
N LYS A 144 -6.76 -8.50 -15.74
CA LYS A 144 -7.14 -9.38 -14.63
C LYS A 144 -5.93 -9.77 -13.79
N GLN A 145 -4.84 -10.19 -14.42
CA GLN A 145 -3.63 -10.61 -13.71
C GLN A 145 -3.06 -9.48 -12.84
N LEU A 146 -2.94 -8.27 -13.39
CA LEU A 146 -2.45 -7.13 -12.63
C LEU A 146 -3.43 -6.69 -11.53
N ALA A 147 -4.74 -6.84 -11.73
CA ALA A 147 -5.74 -6.57 -10.70
C ALA A 147 -5.67 -7.58 -9.55
N ASP A 148 -5.48 -8.87 -9.86
CA ASP A 148 -5.28 -9.93 -8.87
C ASP A 148 -3.98 -9.73 -8.09
N ASP A 149 -2.89 -9.35 -8.79
CA ASP A 149 -1.63 -9.01 -8.13
C ASP A 149 -1.77 -7.78 -7.23
N ALA A 150 -2.45 -6.72 -7.69
CA ALA A 150 -2.72 -5.53 -6.88
C ALA A 150 -3.50 -5.87 -5.60
N GLU A 151 -4.51 -6.75 -5.68
CA GLU A 151 -5.20 -7.24 -4.48
C GLU A 151 -4.24 -7.91 -3.52
N ARG A 152 -3.37 -8.82 -4.00
CA ARG A 152 -2.41 -9.51 -3.14
C ARG A 152 -1.42 -8.53 -2.50
N TYR A 153 -1.01 -7.48 -3.21
CA TYR A 153 -0.14 -6.42 -2.68
C TYR A 153 -0.83 -5.49 -1.67
N THR A 154 -2.16 -5.56 -1.47
CA THR A 154 -2.81 -4.85 -0.35
C THR A 154 -2.32 -5.35 1.01
N LEU A 155 -1.93 -6.62 1.09
CA LEU A 155 -1.40 -7.22 2.32
C LEU A 155 -0.11 -6.54 2.81
N PRO A 156 0.99 -6.49 2.04
CA PRO A 156 2.17 -5.74 2.46
C PRO A 156 1.90 -4.23 2.55
N ASN A 157 0.93 -3.67 1.81
CA ASN A 157 0.53 -2.27 1.96
C ASN A 157 -0.06 -1.97 3.36
N HIS A 158 -0.94 -2.83 3.86
CA HIS A 158 -1.50 -2.70 5.19
C HIS A 158 -0.42 -2.83 6.28
N LEU A 159 0.53 -3.75 6.14
CA LEU A 159 1.67 -3.84 7.05
C LEU A 159 2.54 -2.57 7.00
N PHE A 160 2.82 -2.06 5.80
CA PHE A 160 3.67 -0.88 5.60
C PHE A 160 3.10 0.34 6.32
N TRP A 161 1.85 0.70 6.04
CA TRP A 161 1.20 1.86 6.63
C TRP A 161 0.75 1.63 8.07
N GLY A 162 0.51 0.38 8.48
CA GLY A 162 0.35 0.02 9.88
C GLY A 162 1.61 0.29 10.70
N LEU A 163 2.78 -0.15 10.21
CA LEU A 163 4.07 0.15 10.83
C LEU A 163 4.38 1.65 10.85
N TRP A 164 4.07 2.36 9.77
CA TRP A 164 4.18 3.81 9.72
C TRP A 164 3.31 4.49 10.79
N GLY A 165 2.06 4.05 10.94
CA GLY A 165 1.15 4.57 11.95
C GLY A 165 1.70 4.34 13.35
N ILE A 166 2.18 3.14 13.66
CA ILE A 166 2.82 2.85 14.94
C ILE A 166 4.00 3.80 15.19
N ILE A 167 4.96 3.87 14.25
CA ILE A 167 6.15 4.73 14.42
C ILE A 167 5.72 6.19 14.63
N SER A 168 4.80 6.68 13.80
CA SER A 168 4.27 8.04 13.86
C SER A 168 3.61 8.35 15.20
N GLY A 169 2.88 7.42 15.78
CA GLY A 169 2.26 7.58 17.11
C GLY A 169 3.26 7.78 18.25
N TYR A 170 4.54 7.44 18.05
CA TYR A 170 5.61 7.63 19.02
C TYR A 170 6.52 8.84 18.72
N VAL A 171 6.52 9.35 17.49
CA VAL A 171 7.46 10.40 17.07
C VAL A 171 6.80 11.72 16.68
N ASN A 172 5.50 11.71 16.37
CA ASN A 172 4.76 12.90 15.96
C ASN A 172 3.86 13.42 17.08
N SER A 173 3.61 14.72 17.06
CA SER A 173 2.72 15.43 18.00
C SER A 173 1.50 16.05 17.31
N ILE A 174 1.20 15.61 16.09
CA ILE A 174 0.07 16.10 15.29
C ILE A 174 -1.23 15.50 15.85
N GLU A 175 -2.33 16.26 15.80
CA GLU A 175 -3.68 15.78 16.13
C GLU A 175 -4.19 14.79 15.07
N PHE A 176 -3.67 13.57 15.13
CA PHE A 176 -4.10 12.42 14.33
C PHE A 176 -3.93 11.16 15.20
N ASP A 177 -4.97 10.32 15.29
CA ASP A 177 -4.86 9.08 16.05
C ASP A 177 -4.14 8.00 15.25
N TYR A 178 -2.81 8.07 15.30
CA TYR A 178 -1.92 7.17 14.59
C TYR A 178 -2.06 5.71 15.03
N LYS A 179 -2.42 5.47 16.31
CA LYS A 179 -2.56 4.12 16.84
C LYS A 179 -3.84 3.47 16.35
N GLU A 180 -4.94 4.20 16.35
CA GLU A 180 -6.21 3.71 15.79
C GLU A 180 -6.11 3.49 14.26
N TYR A 181 -5.42 4.39 13.55
CA TYR A 181 -5.11 4.17 12.12
C TYR A 181 -4.32 2.88 11.91
N ALA A 182 -3.25 2.69 12.68
CA ALA A 182 -2.43 1.48 12.58
C ALA A 182 -3.25 0.21 12.88
N ALA A 183 -4.11 0.25 13.92
CA ALA A 183 -4.95 -0.87 14.32
C ALA A 183 -5.87 -1.29 13.17
N GLN A 184 -6.52 -0.34 12.51
CA GLN A 184 -7.37 -0.60 11.34
C GLN A 184 -6.59 -1.22 10.17
N ARG A 185 -5.37 -0.75 9.87
CA ARG A 185 -4.52 -1.34 8.81
C ARG A 185 -4.13 -2.78 9.16
N PHE A 186 -3.64 -3.05 10.38
CA PHE A 186 -3.30 -4.41 10.82
C PHE A 186 -4.52 -5.33 10.83
N ASN A 187 -5.67 -4.88 11.33
CA ASN A 187 -6.90 -5.65 11.32
C ASN A 187 -7.31 -6.03 9.90
N GLN A 188 -7.20 -5.11 8.95
CA GLN A 188 -7.52 -5.39 7.55
C GLN A 188 -6.55 -6.39 6.92
N TYR A 189 -5.26 -6.32 7.26
CA TYR A 189 -4.29 -7.35 6.86
C TYR A 189 -4.73 -8.74 7.32
N TRP A 190 -5.03 -8.91 8.61
CA TRP A 190 -5.42 -10.21 9.17
C TRP A 190 -6.75 -10.71 8.62
N LEU A 191 -7.71 -9.82 8.37
CA LEU A 191 -9.01 -10.14 7.79
C LEU A 191 -8.87 -10.68 6.36
N ARG A 192 -8.02 -10.05 5.54
CA ARG A 192 -7.91 -10.35 4.10
C ARG A 192 -6.89 -11.43 3.77
N LYS A 193 -5.98 -11.75 4.70
CA LYS A 193 -4.87 -12.68 4.47
C LYS A 193 -5.33 -14.03 3.91
N SER A 194 -6.32 -14.68 4.54
CA SER A 194 -6.78 -16.03 4.14
C SER A 194 -7.38 -16.06 2.73
N ASP A 195 -7.96 -14.95 2.30
CA ASP A 195 -8.67 -14.87 1.02
C ASP A 195 -7.70 -14.58 -0.13
N LEU A 196 -6.62 -13.86 0.15
CA LEU A 196 -5.68 -13.36 -0.85
C LEU A 196 -4.44 -14.24 -0.99
N ILE A 197 -4.08 -14.97 0.06
CA ILE A 197 -2.99 -15.94 0.04
C ILE A 197 -3.51 -17.23 0.64
N SER A 198 -3.72 -18.23 -0.22
CA SER A 198 -4.03 -19.59 0.22
C SER A 198 -2.80 -20.17 0.91
N SER A 199 -3.01 -20.83 2.05
CA SER A 199 -1.96 -21.46 2.87
C SER A 199 -1.29 -22.64 2.16
#